data_AF-A0A3N5I2Z3-F1
#
_entry.id   AF-A0A3N5I2Z3-F1
#
_cell.length_a   1.000
_cell.length_b   1.000
_cell.length_c   1.000
_cell.angle_alpha   90.00
_cell.angle_beta   90.00
_cell.angle_gamma   90.00
#
_symmetry.space_group_name_H-M   'P 1'
#
loop_
_entity.id
_entity.type
_entity.pdbx_description
1 polymer ?
#
loop_
_entity_poly.entity_id
_entity_poly.type
_entity_poly.pdbx_seq_one_letter_code
_entity_poly.pdbx_strand_id
1 'polypeptide(L)'
;NGVLIYLAVDDHQLAIAGDAAVHARVGDECWQRIRDAMVERLRRGEARAAVVHAVAEVGEILRRFFPRRPDDRNELSDQVSLS
;
A
#
# COMPACT_ATOMS: atom_id res chain seq x y z
N ASN A 1 6.20 -8.00 -8.32
CA ASN A 1 5.04 -7.09 -8.46
C ASN A 1 5.03 -6.14 -7.28
N GLY A 2 5.09 -4.84 -7.53
CA GLY A 2 5.32 -3.81 -6.51
C GLY A 2 4.12 -2.90 -6.28
N VAL A 3 4.01 -2.38 -5.06
CA VAL A 3 3.05 -1.33 -4.69
C VAL A 3 3.78 -0.27 -3.89
N LEU A 4 3.63 0.99 -4.29
CA LEU A 4 4.12 2.16 -3.58
C LEU A 4 2.98 2.77 -2.76
N ILE A 5 3.22 2.93 -1.46
CA ILE A 5 2.40 3.76 -0.57
C ILE A 5 3.23 5.00 -0.25
N TYR A 6 2.79 6.17 -0.70
CA TYR A 6 3.45 7.45 -0.49
C TYR A 6 2.63 8.31 0.46
N LEU A 7 3.25 8.85 1.50
CA LEU A 7 2.62 9.71 2.48
C LEU A 7 3.51 10.94 2.76
N ALA A 8 3.03 12.12 2.39
CA ALA A 8 3.61 13.41 2.79
C ALA A 8 2.75 13.99 3.92
N VAL A 9 3.26 13.92 5.15
CA VAL A 9 2.50 14.31 6.34
C VAL A 9 2.27 15.82 6.38
N ASP A 10 3.31 16.62 6.12
CA ASP A 10 3.23 18.08 6.20
C ASP A 10 2.37 18.68 5.09
N ASP A 11 2.40 18.09 3.89
CA ASP A 11 1.61 18.52 2.73
C ASP A 11 0.20 17.90 2.69
N HIS A 12 -0.13 17.02 3.66
CA HIS A 12 -1.36 16.24 3.70
C HIS A 12 -1.66 15.48 2.40
N GLN A 13 -0.63 14.93 1.75
CA GLN A 13 -0.76 14.17 0.51
C GLN A 13 -0.56 12.67 0.74
N LEU A 14 -1.38 11.87 0.05
CA LEU A 14 -1.34 10.41 0.10
C LEU A 14 -1.56 9.86 -1.32
N ALA A 15 -0.74 8.89 -1.72
CA ALA A 15 -0.93 8.13 -2.95
C ALA A 15 -0.66 6.64 -2.73
N ILE A 16 -1.41 5.80 -3.45
CA ILE A 16 -1.18 4.36 -3.53
C ILE A 16 -1.11 4.01 -5.01
N ALA A 17 0.01 3.43 -5.44
CA ALA A 17 0.24 3.07 -6.83
C ALA A 17 0.79 1.65 -6.92
N GLY A 18 0.04 0.76 -7.57
CA GLY A 18 0.53 -0.57 -7.95
C GLY A 18 1.14 -0.55 -9.35
N ASP A 19 2.02 -1.52 -9.64
CA ASP A 19 2.44 -1.75 -11.02
C ASP A 19 1.25 -2.13 -11.93
N ALA A 20 1.49 -2.13 -13.24
CA ALA A 20 0.44 -2.40 -14.23
C ALA A 20 -0.21 -3.79 -14.05
N ALA A 21 0.54 -4.80 -13.61
CA ALA A 21 0.02 -6.15 -13.43
C ALA A 21 -0.91 -6.24 -12.22
N VAL A 22 -0.57 -5.56 -11.12
CA VAL A 22 -1.44 -5.47 -9.93
C VAL A 22 -2.67 -4.62 -10.24
N HIS A 23 -2.48 -3.44 -10.84
CA HIS A 23 -3.58 -2.53 -11.15
C HIS A 23 -4.61 -3.18 -12.09
N ALA A 24 -4.18 -3.91 -13.12
CA ALA A 24 -5.08 -4.62 -14.03
C ALA A 24 -5.96 -5.69 -13.35
N ARG A 25 -5.62 -6.13 -12.13
CA ARG A 25 -6.39 -7.13 -11.37
C ARG A 25 -7.37 -6.53 -10.38
N VAL A 26 -7.05 -5.39 -9.79
CA VAL A 26 -7.83 -4.80 -8.68
C VAL A 26 -8.61 -3.55 -9.05
N GLY A 27 -8.18 -2.84 -10.09
CA GLY A 27 -8.79 -1.59 -10.53
C GLY A 27 -8.69 -0.46 -9.50
N ASP A 28 -9.27 0.68 -9.84
CA ASP A 28 -9.20 1.91 -9.05
C ASP A 28 -9.95 1.82 -7.71
N GLU A 29 -11.11 1.16 -7.69
CA GLU A 29 -11.97 1.07 -6.51
C GLU A 29 -11.23 0.48 -5.31
N CYS A 30 -10.35 -0.49 -5.56
CA CYS A 30 -9.55 -1.11 -4.52
C CYS A 30 -8.56 -0.12 -3.89
N TRP A 31 -7.86 0.65 -4.72
CA TRP A 31 -6.90 1.67 -4.25
C TRP A 31 -7.60 2.81 -3.51
N GLN A 32 -8.75 3.26 -4.04
CA GLN A 32 -9.57 4.29 -3.42
C GLN A 32 -10.04 3.85 -2.02
N ARG A 33 -10.52 2.60 -1.87
CA ARG A 33 -10.93 2.05 -0.58
C ARG A 33 -9.80 2.07 0.46
N ILE A 34 -8.60 1.64 0.07
CA ILE A 34 -7.44 1.63 0.99
C ILE A 34 -7.04 3.06 1.34
N ARG A 35 -6.97 3.95 0.35
CA ARG A 35 -6.68 5.38 0.56
C ARG A 35 -7.67 6.01 1.53
N ASP A 36 -8.97 5.80 1.34
CA ASP A 36 -10.00 6.42 2.18
C ASP A 36 -9.93 5.90 3.62
N ALA A 37 -9.63 4.61 3.79
CA ALA A 37 -9.40 4.01 5.10
C ALA A 37 -8.13 4.56 5.79
N MET A 38 -7.08 4.89 5.03
CA MET A 38 -5.91 5.58 5.56
C MET A 38 -6.24 7.01 5.98
N VAL A 39 -6.93 7.76 5.12
CA VAL A 39 -7.33 9.17 5.38
C VAL A 39 -8.15 9.26 6.67
N GLU A 40 -9.09 8.35 6.89
CA GLU A 40 -9.90 8.33 8.11
C GLU A 40 -9.04 8.17 9.37
N ARG A 41 -8.02 7.30 9.34
CA ARG A 41 -7.09 7.11 10.46
C ARG A 41 -6.15 8.30 10.64
N LEU A 42 -5.65 8.86 9.55
CA LEU A 42 -4.80 10.05 9.57
C LEU A 42 -5.52 11.25 10.22
N ARG A 43 -6.81 11.45 9.90
CA ARG A 43 -7.66 12.49 10.51
C ARG A 43 -7.82 12.34 12.03
N ARG A 44 -7.66 11.13 12.56
CA ARG A 44 -7.71 10.83 14.00
C ARG A 44 -6.35 10.96 14.68
N GLY A 45 -5.30 11.37 13.96
CA GLY A 45 -3.93 11.39 14.47
C GLY A 45 -3.26 10.02 14.53
N GLU A 46 -3.86 8.99 13.90
CA GLU A 46 -3.41 7.60 13.99
C GLU A 46 -2.50 7.21 12.81
N ALA A 47 -1.47 8.02 12.52
CA ALA A 47 -0.63 7.85 11.33
C ALA A 47 0.02 6.45 11.23
N ARG A 48 0.54 5.93 12.35
CA ARG A 48 1.08 4.56 12.41
C ARG A 48 0.03 3.51 12.03
N ALA A 49 -1.19 3.65 12.54
CA ALA A 49 -2.26 2.69 12.25
C ALA A 49 -2.71 2.79 10.79
N ALA A 50 -2.71 4.00 10.21
CA ALA A 50 -2.99 4.20 8.79
C ALA A 50 -2.02 3.43 7.90
N VAL A 51 -0.71 3.58 8.14
CA VAL A 51 0.33 2.90 7.33
C VAL A 51 0.27 1.38 7.52
N VAL A 52 0.21 0.90 8.77
CA VAL A 52 0.13 -0.54 9.05
C VAL A 52 -1.09 -1.18 8.40
N HIS A 53 -2.25 -0.53 8.46
CA HIS A 53 -3.45 -1.02 7.80
C HIS A 53 -3.30 -1.11 6.28
N ALA A 54 -2.73 -0.09 5.66
CA ALA A 54 -2.52 -0.07 4.21
C ALA A 54 -1.56 -1.17 3.75
N VAL A 55 -0.45 -1.35 4.45
CA VAL A 55 0.51 -2.43 4.15
C VAL A 55 -0.15 -3.80 4.29
N ALA A 56 -1.00 -4.00 5.31
CA ALA A 56 -1.72 -5.26 5.50
C ALA A 56 -2.73 -5.53 4.36
N GLU A 57 -3.54 -4.54 3.99
CA GLU A 57 -4.51 -4.66 2.89
C GLU A 57 -3.81 -4.96 1.55
N VAL A 58 -2.72 -4.24 1.27
CA VAL A 58 -1.90 -4.47 0.07
C VAL A 58 -1.29 -5.88 0.10
N GLY A 59 -0.81 -6.33 1.26
CA GLY A 59 -0.29 -7.69 1.44
C GLY A 59 -1.31 -8.77 1.11
N GLU A 60 -2.57 -8.62 1.55
CA GLU A 60 -3.64 -9.58 1.22
C GLU A 60 -4.00 -9.58 -0.27
N ILE A 61 -4.01 -8.42 -0.91
CA ILE A 61 -4.21 -8.29 -2.36
C ILE A 61 -3.11 -9.03 -3.12
N LEU A 62 -1.86 -8.75 -2.78
CA LEU A 62 -0.70 -9.38 -3.43
C LEU A 62 -0.74 -10.88 -3.20
N ARG A 63 -1.03 -11.35 -1.99
CA ARG A 63 -1.16 -12.78 -1.68
C ARG A 63 -2.23 -13.48 -2.52
N ARG A 64 -3.35 -12.81 -2.80
CA ARG A 64 -4.46 -13.36 -3.60
C ARG A 64 -4.11 -13.49 -5.08
N PHE A 65 -3.46 -12.50 -5.68
CA PHE A 65 -3.23 -12.45 -7.13
C PHE A 65 -1.82 -12.90 -7.54
N PHE A 66 -0.86 -12.80 -6.63
CA PHE A 66 0.55 -13.13 -6.79
C PHE A 66 1.01 -13.95 -5.57
N PRO A 67 0.47 -15.17 -5.40
CA PRO A 67 0.80 -16.01 -4.24
C PRO A 67 2.30 -16.30 -4.21
N ARG A 68 2.86 -16.21 -3.00
CA ARG A 68 4.29 -16.42 -2.76
C ARG A 68 4.72 -17.82 -3.22
N ARG A 69 5.81 -17.89 -3.97
CA ARG A 69 6.47 -19.14 -4.39
C ARG A 69 7.60 -19.52 -3.43
N PRO A 70 7.97 -20.82 -3.35
CA PRO A 70 9.02 -21.28 -2.43
C PRO A 70 10.40 -20.64 -2.68
N ASP A 71 10.65 -20.23 -3.91
CA ASP A 71 11.88 -19.61 -4.39
C ASP A 71 11.84 -18.07 -4.39
N ASP A 72 10.73 -17.46 -3.94
CA ASP A 72 10.61 -16.01 -3.86
C ASP A 72 11.63 -15.42 -2.90
N ARG A 73 12.34 -14.42 -3.39
CA ARG A 73 13.31 -13.62 -2.63
C ARG A 73 12.76 -12.23 -2.40
N ASN A 74 13.27 -11.56 -1.37
CA ASN A 74 12.91 -10.17 -1.16
C ASN A 74 13.54 -9.30 -2.25
N GLU A 75 12.74 -8.81 -3.19
CA GLU A 75 13.18 -8.00 -4.33
C GLU A 75 13.31 -6.50 -3.98
N LEU A 76 12.60 -6.05 -2.94
CA LEU A 76 12.55 -4.65 -2.50
C LEU A 76 12.88 -4.59 -1.01
N SER A 77 13.56 -3.54 -0.58
CA SER A 77 13.85 -3.37 0.85
C SER A 77 12.58 -3.08 1.64
N ASP A 78 12.48 -3.64 2.85
CA ASP A 78 11.42 -3.31 3.82
C ASP A 78 11.68 -1.96 4.52
N GLN A 79 12.77 -1.27 4.17
CA GLN A 79 13.12 0.03 4.73
C GLN A 79 12.17 1.13 4.24
N VAL A 80 11.70 1.95 5.16
CA VAL A 80 10.95 3.16 4.83
C VAL A 80 11.90 4.15 4.15
N SER A 81 11.57 4.56 2.94
CA SER A 81 12.28 5.64 2.25
C SER A 81 11.83 6.99 2.83
N LEU A 82 12.78 7.76 3.32
CA LEU A 82 12.59 9.12 3.82
C LEU A 82 13.36 10.05 2.89
N SER A 83 12.71 11.10 2.40
CA SER A 83 13.28 12.11 1.49
C SER A 83 12.85 13.49 1.90
#